data_AF-A2ECL2-F1
#
_entry.id   AF-A2ECL2-F1
#
_cell.length_a   1.000
_cell.length_b   1.000
_cell.length_c   1.000
_cell.angle_alpha   90.00
_cell.angle_beta   90.00
_cell.angle_gamma   90.00
#
_symmetry.space_group_name_H-M   'P 1'
#
loop_
_entity.id
_entity.type
_entity.pdbx_description
1 polymer ?
#
loop_
_entity_poly.entity_id
_entity_poly.type
_entity_poly.pdbx_seq_one_letter_code
_entity_poly.pdbx_strand_id
1 'polypeptide(L)'
;MSKVFISFDVDGTVVNFTTSVNVHKQAFSNAVEEVIAPVGDIEEFLGYSLAGWMDKKIIHHIVEKLGREPTEEIINEIGKRTEQNFIKMFTVIPEVPKGIKQILSELSKMPNVTIGLASGNLQEIA
;
A
#
# COMPACT_ATOMS: atom_id res chain seq x y z
N MET A 1 -13.34 26.66 19.83
CA MET A 1 -13.44 25.95 18.52
C MET A 1 -13.22 24.47 18.77
N SER A 2 -14.02 23.60 18.15
CA SER A 2 -13.78 22.15 18.22
C SER A 2 -12.56 21.80 17.38
N LYS A 3 -11.71 20.90 17.89
CA LYS A 3 -10.64 20.29 17.11
C LYS A 3 -11.25 19.26 16.15
N VAL A 4 -10.76 19.21 14.92
CA VAL A 4 -11.21 18.29 13.87
C VAL A 4 -9.99 17.51 13.36
N PHE A 5 -10.11 16.19 13.29
CA PHE A 5 -9.13 15.32 12.65
C PHE A 5 -9.69 14.81 11.33
N ILE A 6 -8.90 14.91 10.27
CA ILE A 6 -9.27 14.44 8.92
C ILE A 6 -8.15 13.51 8.45
N SER A 7 -8.47 12.23 8.28
CA SER A 7 -7.59 11.25 7.68
C SER A 7 -7.93 11.06 6.21
N PHE A 8 -6.91 11.01 5.36
CA PHE A 8 -7.05 10.67 3.95
C PHE A 8 -6.49 9.27 3.71
N ASP A 9 -7.24 8.46 2.97
CA ASP A 9 -6.66 7.35 2.23
C ASP A 9 -5.72 7.90 1.14
N VAL A 10 -4.79 7.08 0.66
CA VAL A 10 -3.80 7.49 -0.33
C VAL A 10 -4.27 7.09 -1.72
N ASP A 11 -4.54 5.80 -1.95
CA ASP A 11 -4.80 5.24 -3.26
C ASP A 11 -6.20 5.61 -3.78
N GLY A 12 -6.27 6.29 -4.93
CA GLY A 12 -7.55 6.75 -5.49
C GLY A 12 -8.19 7.92 -4.73
N THR A 13 -7.56 8.39 -3.66
CA THR A 13 -8.01 9.55 -2.87
C THR A 13 -7.03 10.73 -3.01
N VAL A 14 -5.79 10.58 -2.57
CA VAL A 14 -4.75 11.64 -2.67
C VAL A 14 -4.00 11.56 -3.99
N VAL A 15 -3.89 10.37 -4.55
CA VAL A 15 -3.09 10.07 -5.74
C VAL A 15 -3.79 9.01 -6.60
N ASN A 16 -3.74 9.19 -7.92
CA ASN A 16 -4.20 8.25 -8.92
C ASN A 16 -3.04 7.38 -9.37
N PHE A 17 -3.26 6.08 -9.35
CA PHE A 17 -2.18 5.10 -9.28
C PHE A 17 -2.26 4.02 -10.34
N THR A 18 -2.93 4.28 -11.46
CA THR A 18 -3.13 3.32 -12.56
C THR A 18 -1.85 2.61 -12.99
N THR A 19 -0.70 3.31 -13.03
CA THR A 19 0.61 2.71 -13.32
C THR A 19 1.27 2.05 -12.12
N SER A 20 1.07 2.60 -10.91
CA SER A 20 1.72 2.11 -9.69
C SER A 20 1.12 0.83 -9.14
N VAL A 21 -0.17 0.56 -9.39
CA VAL A 21 -0.84 -0.64 -8.88
C VAL A 21 -0.16 -1.90 -9.43
N ASN A 22 0.21 -1.87 -10.71
CA ASN A 22 0.95 -2.97 -11.33
C ASN A 22 2.37 -3.10 -10.77
N VAL A 23 3.05 -1.98 -10.51
CA VAL A 23 4.38 -1.97 -9.89
C VAL A 23 4.31 -2.51 -8.47
N HIS A 24 3.30 -2.14 -7.69
CA HIS A 24 3.08 -2.63 -6.34
C HIS A 24 2.83 -4.13 -6.35
N LYS A 25 1.86 -4.61 -7.16
CA LYS A 25 1.58 -6.04 -7.32
C LYS A 25 2.83 -6.83 -7.72
N GLN A 26 3.63 -6.31 -8.65
CA GLN A 26 4.85 -6.98 -9.09
C GLN A 26 5.94 -6.98 -8.02
N ALA A 27 6.17 -5.86 -7.33
CA ALA A 27 7.10 -5.78 -6.20
C ALA A 27 6.73 -6.78 -5.10
N PHE A 28 5.43 -6.94 -4.87
CA PHE A 28 4.86 -7.86 -3.91
C PHE A 28 5.09 -9.32 -4.32
N SER A 29 4.80 -9.69 -5.57
CA SER A 29 5.08 -11.04 -6.10
C SER A 29 6.57 -11.37 -6.00
N ASN A 30 7.44 -10.44 -6.41
CA ASN A 30 8.90 -10.64 -6.34
C ASN A 30 9.37 -10.86 -4.89
N ALA A 31 8.83 -10.10 -3.93
CA ALA A 31 9.17 -10.26 -2.52
C ALA A 31 8.77 -11.64 -1.97
N VAL A 32 7.59 -12.14 -2.33
CA VAL A 32 7.14 -13.48 -1.95
C VAL A 32 8.02 -14.56 -2.57
N GLU A 33 8.40 -14.39 -3.84
CA GLU A 33 9.31 -15.30 -4.55
C GLU A 33 10.70 -15.35 -3.91
N GLU A 34 11.26 -14.20 -3.56
CA GLU A 34 12.58 -14.09 -2.90
C GLU A 34 12.63 -14.77 -1.52
N VAL A 35 11.52 -14.73 -0.77
CA VAL A 35 11.49 -15.21 0.63
C VAL A 35 10.96 -16.64 0.74
N ILE A 36 9.99 -17.03 -0.07
CA ILE A 36 9.27 -18.29 0.09
C ILE A 36 9.27 -19.13 -1.19
N ALA A 37 8.52 -18.68 -2.20
CA ALA A 37 8.27 -19.41 -3.43
C ALA A 37 7.54 -18.51 -4.45
N PRO A 38 7.70 -18.76 -5.76
CA PRO A 38 6.96 -18.02 -6.79
C PRO A 38 5.45 -18.28 -6.70
N VAL A 39 4.65 -17.21 -6.76
CA VAL A 39 3.18 -17.27 -6.72
C VAL A 39 2.50 -16.74 -7.98
N GLY A 40 3.22 -16.01 -8.85
CA GLY A 40 2.64 -15.34 -10.01
C GLY A 40 1.76 -14.15 -9.60
N ASP A 41 0.66 -13.92 -10.30
CA ASP A 41 -0.29 -12.88 -9.91
C ASP A 41 -0.95 -13.24 -8.57
N ILE A 42 -0.95 -12.29 -7.63
CA ILE A 42 -1.40 -12.54 -6.26
C ILE A 42 -2.93 -12.70 -6.20
N GLU A 43 -3.70 -11.93 -6.98
CA GLU A 43 -5.16 -12.04 -6.97
C GLU A 43 -5.61 -13.36 -7.59
N GLU A 44 -4.94 -13.80 -8.66
CA GLU A 44 -5.14 -15.13 -9.25
C GLU A 44 -4.73 -16.23 -8.27
N PHE A 45 -3.57 -16.10 -7.62
CA PHE A 45 -3.08 -17.06 -6.65
C PHE A 45 -4.04 -17.19 -5.46
N LEU A 46 -4.55 -16.09 -4.92
CA LEU A 46 -5.47 -16.09 -3.77
C LEU A 46 -6.91 -16.44 -4.17
N GLY A 47 -7.34 -16.07 -5.39
CA GLY A 47 -8.66 -16.35 -5.95
C GLY A 47 -9.72 -15.28 -5.64
N TYR A 48 -9.32 -14.06 -5.28
CA TYR A 48 -10.21 -12.94 -4.97
C TYR A 48 -9.51 -11.59 -5.11
N SER A 49 -10.30 -10.51 -5.24
CA SER A 49 -9.75 -9.16 -5.34
C SER A 49 -9.24 -8.62 -4.00
N LEU A 50 -8.17 -7.84 -4.06
CA LEU A 50 -7.44 -7.28 -2.92
C LEU A 50 -7.62 -5.76 -2.76
N ALA A 51 -8.49 -5.13 -3.53
CA ALA A 51 -8.73 -3.69 -3.44
C ALA A 51 -9.12 -3.28 -1.99
N GLY A 52 -8.37 -2.33 -1.42
CA GLY A 52 -8.58 -1.82 -0.06
C GLY A 52 -8.11 -2.75 1.07
N TRP A 53 -7.41 -3.84 0.76
CA TRP A 53 -6.79 -4.68 1.79
C TRP A 53 -5.52 -4.05 2.35
N MET A 54 -5.21 -4.38 3.60
CA MET A 54 -3.92 -4.04 4.20
C MET A 54 -2.85 -5.00 3.67
N ASP A 55 -1.68 -4.49 3.28
CA ASP A 55 -0.59 -5.28 2.73
C ASP A 55 -0.19 -6.45 3.64
N LYS A 56 -0.06 -6.20 4.95
CA LYS A 56 0.27 -7.26 5.91
C LYS A 56 -0.76 -8.38 5.95
N LYS A 57 -2.04 -8.06 5.72
CA LYS A 57 -3.11 -9.07 5.63
C LYS A 57 -2.98 -9.87 4.33
N ILE A 58 -2.61 -9.23 3.23
CA ILE A 58 -2.33 -9.92 1.95
C ILE A 58 -1.18 -10.90 2.15
N ILE A 59 -0.06 -10.47 2.75
CA ILE A 59 1.10 -11.34 3.05
C ILE A 59 0.67 -12.54 3.89
N HIS A 60 -0.08 -12.30 4.97
CA HIS A 60 -0.56 -13.36 5.85
C HIS A 60 -1.32 -14.46 5.07
N HIS A 61 -2.29 -14.07 4.25
CA HIS A 61 -3.08 -15.01 3.46
C HIS A 61 -2.24 -15.78 2.42
N ILE A 62 -1.23 -15.15 1.82
CA ILE A 62 -0.31 -15.82 0.89
C ILE A 62 0.48 -16.90 1.62
N VAL A 63 1.07 -16.55 2.77
CA VAL A 63 1.90 -17.48 3.56
C VAL A 63 1.09 -18.69 4.03
N GLU A 64 -0.14 -18.46 4.51
CA GLU A 64 -1.07 -19.54 4.88
C GLU A 64 -1.42 -20.43 3.68
N LYS A 65 -1.72 -19.84 2.52
CA LYS A 65 -2.08 -20.58 1.30
C LYS A 65 -0.91 -21.41 0.77
N LEU A 66 0.32 -20.98 1.00
CA LEU A 66 1.56 -21.74 0.73
C LEU A 66 1.83 -22.83 1.78
N GLY A 67 0.95 -23.01 2.78
CA GLY A 67 1.07 -24.06 3.80
C GLY A 67 2.11 -23.76 4.87
N ARG A 68 2.45 -22.49 5.10
CA ARG A 68 3.39 -22.04 6.12
C ARG A 68 2.68 -21.25 7.22
N GLU A 69 3.32 -21.18 8.39
CA GLU A 69 2.84 -20.34 9.48
C GLU A 69 3.22 -18.87 9.21
N PRO A 70 2.26 -17.92 9.23
CA PRO A 70 2.49 -16.50 8.97
C PRO A 70 3.08 -15.81 10.21
N THR A 71 4.34 -16.14 10.55
CA THR A 71 5.03 -15.51 11.68
C THR A 71 5.32 -14.03 11.40
N GLU A 72 5.44 -13.22 12.46
CA GLU A 72 5.80 -11.80 12.31
C GLU A 72 7.12 -11.62 11.57
N GLU A 73 8.09 -12.51 11.75
CA GLU A 73 9.37 -12.49 11.05
C GLU A 73 9.19 -12.63 9.53
N ILE A 74 8.41 -13.60 9.08
CA ILE A 74 8.14 -13.83 7.65
C ILE A 74 7.35 -12.65 7.08
N ILE A 75 6.31 -12.18 7.78
CA ILE A 75 5.50 -11.06 7.32
C ILE A 75 6.35 -9.80 7.17
N ASN A 76 7.20 -9.50 8.16
CA ASN A 76 8.04 -8.32 8.14
C ASN A 76 9.15 -8.41 7.07
N GLU A 77 9.77 -9.58 6.86
CA GLU A 77 10.77 -9.74 5.80
C GLU A 77 10.15 -9.58 4.42
N ILE A 78 9.00 -10.20 4.14
CA ILE A 78 8.28 -10.01 2.87
C ILE A 78 7.93 -8.53 2.70
N GLY A 79 7.35 -7.88 3.71
CA GLY A 79 6.99 -6.46 3.62
C GLY A 79 8.19 -5.57 3.31
N LYS A 80 9.32 -5.79 3.98
CA LYS A 80 10.56 -5.05 3.71
C LYS A 80 11.08 -5.28 2.29
N ARG A 81 10.98 -6.51 1.77
CA ARG A 81 11.34 -6.81 0.38
C ARG A 81 10.39 -6.16 -0.62
N THR A 82 9.10 -6.11 -0.31
CA THR A 82 8.09 -5.40 -1.11
C THR A 82 8.44 -3.93 -1.22
N GLU A 83 8.73 -3.24 -0.11
CA GLU A 83 9.15 -1.83 -0.10
C GLU A 83 10.41 -1.62 -0.96
N GLN A 84 11.44 -2.44 -0.75
CA GLN A 84 12.69 -2.35 -1.50
C GLN A 84 12.48 -2.55 -3.01
N ASN A 85 11.67 -3.53 -3.40
CA ASN A 85 11.39 -3.82 -4.79
C ASN A 85 10.53 -2.72 -5.41
N PHE A 86 9.54 -2.21 -4.68
CA PHE A 86 8.71 -1.11 -5.12
C PHE A 86 9.55 0.14 -5.39
N ILE A 87 10.37 0.58 -4.43
CA ILE A 87 11.23 1.77 -4.57
C ILE A 87 12.17 1.66 -5.78
N LYS A 88 12.73 0.47 -6.05
CA LYS A 88 13.61 0.25 -7.22
C LYS A 88 12.85 0.33 -8.55
N MET A 89 11.62 -0.15 -8.58
CA MET A 89 10.81 -0.26 -9.79
C MET A 89 9.97 1.00 -10.07
N PHE A 90 9.68 1.76 -9.03
CA PHE A 90 8.83 2.92 -9.08
C PHE A 90 9.56 4.11 -9.69
N THR A 91 9.24 4.40 -10.95
CA THR A 91 9.92 5.44 -11.77
C THR A 91 9.00 6.59 -12.16
N VAL A 92 7.74 6.55 -11.74
CA VAL A 92 6.68 7.45 -12.22
C VAL A 92 6.22 8.35 -11.09
N ILE A 93 6.00 9.63 -11.36
CA ILE A 93 5.36 10.53 -10.40
C ILE A 93 3.85 10.30 -10.45
N PRO A 94 3.19 9.97 -9.32
CA PRO A 94 1.73 9.77 -9.29
C PRO A 94 0.98 11.03 -9.74
N GLU A 95 -0.15 10.83 -10.40
CA GLU A 95 -1.06 11.95 -10.70
C GLU A 95 -1.85 12.31 -9.44
N VAL A 96 -1.96 13.60 -9.11
CA VAL A 96 -2.78 14.06 -7.98
C VAL A 96 -4.15 14.48 -8.51
N PRO A 97 -5.28 13.93 -8.00
CA PRO A 97 -6.61 14.28 -8.45
C PRO A 97 -6.90 15.79 -8.34
N LYS A 98 -7.72 16.29 -9.27
CA LYS A 98 -8.12 17.69 -9.29
C LYS A 98 -8.75 18.10 -7.97
N GLY A 99 -8.26 19.18 -7.38
CA GLY A 99 -8.79 19.74 -6.13
C GLY A 99 -8.11 19.25 -4.85
N ILE A 100 -7.40 18.12 -4.87
CA ILE A 100 -6.72 17.58 -3.67
C ILE A 100 -5.67 18.57 -3.13
N LYS A 101 -4.81 19.11 -4.00
CA LYS A 101 -3.81 20.12 -3.59
C LYS A 101 -4.46 21.35 -2.94
N GLN A 102 -5.61 21.79 -3.48
CA GLN A 102 -6.33 22.94 -2.96
C GLN A 102 -6.96 22.62 -1.60
N ILE A 103 -7.65 21.49 -1.46
CA ILE A 103 -8.26 21.06 -0.19
C ILE A 103 -7.20 20.91 0.90
N LEU A 104 -6.09 20.22 0.63
CA LEU A 104 -5.01 20.06 1.60
C LEU A 104 -4.38 21.42 1.99
N SER A 105 -4.24 22.34 1.04
CA SER A 105 -3.76 23.70 1.32
C SER A 105 -4.71 24.50 2.19
N GLU A 106 -6.02 24.42 1.95
CA GLU A 106 -7.00 25.15 2.75
C GLU A 106 -7.15 24.55 4.16
N LEU A 107 -7.21 23.22 4.27
CA LEU A 107 -7.30 22.54 5.56
C LEU A 107 -6.05 22.77 6.43
N SER A 108 -4.85 22.81 5.83
CA SER A 108 -3.60 23.02 6.60
C SER A 108 -3.47 24.43 7.19
N LYS A 109 -4.22 25.42 6.66
CA LYS A 109 -4.28 26.78 7.22
C LYS A 109 -5.23 26.89 8.43
N MET A 110 -6.08 25.90 8.67
CA MET A 110 -7.07 25.94 9.74
C MET A 110 -6.44 25.51 11.08
N PRO A 111 -6.33 26.39 12.09
CA PRO A 111 -5.61 26.09 13.34
C PRO A 111 -6.29 25.02 14.21
N ASN A 112 -7.54 24.67 13.90
CA ASN A 112 -8.30 23.63 14.58
C ASN A 112 -8.37 22.30 13.81
N VAL A 113 -7.70 22.18 12.68
CA VAL A 113 -7.68 20.97 11.85
C VAL A 113 -6.32 20.27 11.96
N THR A 114 -6.36 18.95 12.12
CA THR A 114 -5.20 18.07 11.99
C THR A 114 -5.44 17.12 10.83
N ILE A 115 -4.48 17.03 9.91
CA ILE A 115 -4.52 16.15 8.75
C ILE A 115 -3.65 14.93 9.05
N GLY A 116 -4.14 13.74 8.74
CA GLY A 116 -3.38 12.50 8.80
C GLY A 116 -3.58 11.64 7.54
N LEU A 117 -2.75 10.61 7.41
CA LEU A 117 -2.93 9.55 6.42
C LEU A 117 -3.46 8.30 7.11
N ALA A 118 -4.37 7.60 6.44
CA ALA A 118 -4.90 6.31 6.86
C ALA A 118 -4.91 5.39 5.63
N SER A 119 -3.79 4.69 5.42
CA SER A 119 -3.58 3.81 4.27
C SER A 119 -3.40 2.35 4.71
N GLY A 120 -3.78 1.42 3.83
CA GLY A 120 -3.46 0.01 3.95
C GLY A 120 -2.04 -0.35 3.50
N ASN A 121 -1.35 0.60 2.86
CA ASN A 121 -0.02 0.40 2.29
C ASN A 121 1.05 0.28 3.38
N LEU A 122 2.14 -0.41 3.05
CA LEU A 122 3.39 -0.36 3.80
C LEU A 122 3.93 1.07 3.89
N GLN A 123 4.67 1.36 4.95
CA GLN A 123 5.02 2.73 5.35
C GLN A 123 5.84 3.46 4.28
N GLU A 124 6.78 2.77 3.62
CA GLU A 124 7.62 3.38 2.59
C GLU A 124 6.94 3.44 1.20
N ILE A 125 5.73 2.89 1.08
CA ILE A 125 4.89 2.93 -0.13
C ILE A 125 3.79 4.01 -0.01
N ALA A 126 3.35 4.31 1.22
CA ALA A 126 2.27 5.24 1.53
C ALA A 126 2.62 6.73 1.35
#